data_AF-T2IPE7-F1
#
_entry.id   AF-T2IPE7-F1
#
_cell.length_a   1.000
_cell.length_b   1.000
_cell.length_c   1.000
_cell.angle_alpha   90.00
_cell.angle_beta   90.00
_cell.angle_gamma   90.00
#
_symmetry.space_group_name_H-M   'P 1'
#
loop_
_entity.id
_entity.type
_entity.pdbx_description
1 polymer ?
#
loop_
_entity_poly.entity_id
_entity_poly.type
_entity_poly.pdbx_seq_one_letter_code
_entity_poly.pdbx_strand_id
1 'polypeptide(L)'
;MSKIKTINNTRGHPEYFKTIITAKSRNFVGRKFVFSAIDNFINQSDKGYFTLIGEPGSGKSAIAAQYFNNKNNVVYYNFHPPNPPY
;
A
#
# COMPACT_ATOMS: atom_id res chain seq x y z
N MET A 1 17.09 -5.26 18.78
CA MET A 1 16.48 -4.30 17.82
C MET A 1 17.27 -4.34 16.53
N SER A 2 16.80 -5.08 15.52
CA SER A 2 17.41 -5.08 14.19
C SER A 2 16.96 -3.82 13.45
N LYS A 3 17.91 -3.02 12.95
CA LYS A 3 17.61 -1.92 12.02
C LYS A 3 17.12 -2.56 10.73
N ILE A 4 15.81 -2.47 10.46
CA ILE A 4 15.24 -2.83 9.16
C ILE A 4 16.01 -2.02 8.12
N LYS A 5 16.78 -2.70 7.27
CA LYS A 5 17.54 -2.08 6.20
C LYS A 5 16.53 -1.57 5.17
N THR A 6 16.22 -0.28 5.21
CA THR A 6 15.36 0.37 4.20
C THR A 6 15.98 0.13 2.83
N ILE A 7 15.30 -0.65 2.01
CA ILE A 7 15.70 -0.92 0.64
C ILE A 7 15.28 0.30 -0.18
N ASN A 8 16.16 1.29 -0.29
CA ASN A 8 15.91 2.44 -1.17
C ASN A 8 16.02 1.93 -2.61
N ASN A 9 14.90 1.74 -3.29
CA ASN A 9 14.90 1.39 -4.72
C ASN A 9 15.37 2.61 -5.52
N THR A 10 16.67 2.68 -5.81
CA THR A 10 17.34 3.78 -6.51
C THR A 10 16.88 4.00 -7.95
N ARG A 11 16.13 3.05 -8.53
CA ARG A 11 15.54 3.19 -9.88
C ARG A 11 14.21 3.96 -9.88
N GLY A 12 13.66 4.29 -8.71
CA GLY A 12 12.33 4.88 -8.59
C GLY A 12 11.23 3.92 -9.07
N HIS A 13 9.98 4.33 -8.94
CA HIS A 13 8.85 3.60 -9.51
C HIS A 13 8.56 4.10 -10.93
N PRO A 14 8.11 3.23 -11.84
CA PRO A 14 7.61 3.63 -13.14
C PRO A 14 6.57 4.76 -13.03
N GLU A 15 6.50 5.64 -14.02
CA GLU A 15 5.58 6.79 -13.98
C GLU A 15 4.11 6.35 -13.86
N TYR A 16 3.70 5.32 -14.62
CA TYR A 16 2.35 4.77 -14.54
C TYR A 16 2.00 4.31 -13.11
N PHE A 17 2.96 3.76 -12.38
CA PHE A 17 2.77 3.32 -11.01
C PHE A 17 2.49 4.52 -10.10
N LYS A 18 3.27 5.59 -10.23
CA LYS A 18 3.03 6.84 -9.49
C LYS A 18 1.64 7.39 -9.79
N THR A 19 1.23 7.43 -11.06
CA THR A 19 -0.11 7.87 -11.47
C THR A 19 -1.20 7.05 -10.80
N ILE A 20 -1.06 5.73 -10.73
CA ILE A 20 -2.05 4.86 -10.10
C ILE A 20 -2.10 5.05 -8.59
N ILE A 21 -0.96 5.13 -7.92
CA ILE A 21 -0.91 5.40 -6.48
C ILE A 21 -1.58 6.75 -6.18
N THR A 22 -1.21 7.82 -6.90
CA THR A 22 -1.81 9.14 -6.76
C THR A 22 -3.32 9.11 -7.01
N ALA A 23 -3.77 8.45 -8.07
CA ALA A 23 -5.19 8.34 -8.40
C ALA A 23 -5.99 7.60 -7.33
N LYS A 24 -5.44 6.50 -6.78
CA LYS A 24 -6.12 5.66 -5.78
C LYS A 24 -6.07 6.24 -4.37
N SER A 25 -5.08 7.07 -4.05
CA SER A 25 -4.96 7.74 -2.75
C SER A 25 -5.59 9.14 -2.72
N ARG A 26 -6.01 9.67 -3.86
CA ARG A 26 -6.57 11.03 -3.94
C ARG A 26 -7.80 11.16 -3.05
N ASN A 27 -7.82 12.20 -2.23
CA ASN A 27 -8.92 12.50 -1.30
C ASN A 27 -9.28 11.33 -0.38
N PHE A 28 -8.30 10.48 -0.02
CA PHE A 28 -8.52 9.38 0.91
C PHE A 28 -8.88 9.92 2.31
N VAL A 29 -9.99 9.45 2.89
CA VAL A 29 -10.45 9.88 4.22
C VAL A 29 -10.79 8.68 5.09
N GLY A 30 -10.43 8.76 6.38
CA GLY A 30 -10.83 7.80 7.40
C GLY A 30 -10.02 6.51 7.41
N ARG A 31 -10.64 5.41 7.87
CA ARG A 31 -10.06 4.05 7.95
C ARG A 31 -8.78 3.92 8.80
N LYS A 32 -8.59 4.84 9.76
CA LYS A 32 -7.50 4.78 10.75
C LYS A 32 -7.39 3.41 11.43
N PHE A 33 -8.53 2.79 11.75
CA PHE A 33 -8.58 1.46 12.37
C PHE A 33 -7.89 0.37 11.54
N VAL A 34 -7.92 0.45 10.20
CA VAL A 34 -7.26 -0.52 9.32
C VAL A 34 -5.74 -0.36 9.40
N PHE A 35 -5.24 0.88 9.36
CA PHE A 35 -3.80 1.15 9.49
C PHE A 35 -3.28 0.75 10.87
N SER A 36 -4.03 1.02 11.94
CA SER A 36 -3.70 0.54 13.29
C SER A 36 -3.63 -0.98 13.35
N ALA A 37 -4.54 -1.71 12.69
CA ALA A 37 -4.49 -3.17 12.62
C ALA A 37 -3.26 -3.68 11.85
N ILE A 38 -2.88 -3.00 10.76
CA ILE A 38 -1.66 -3.32 10.00
C ILE A 38 -0.40 -3.06 10.85
N ASP A 39 -0.31 -1.91 11.50
CA ASP A 39 0.84 -1.57 12.36
C ASP A 39 0.96 -2.56 13.54
N ASN A 40 -0.17 -2.94 14.16
CA ASN A 40 -0.19 -3.96 15.20
C ASN A 40 0.29 -5.32 14.68
N PHE A 41 -0.17 -5.74 13.51
CA PHE A 41 0.25 -7.00 12.89
C PHE A 41 1.77 -7.03 12.65
N ILE A 42 2.33 -5.95 12.09
CA ILE A 42 3.76 -5.83 11.81
C ILE A 42 4.58 -5.83 13.11
N ASN A 43 4.08 -5.19 14.17
CA ASN A 43 4.79 -5.14 15.46
C ASN A 43 4.77 -6.48 16.21
N GLN A 44 3.78 -7.33 15.94
CA GLN A 44 3.61 -8.62 16.64
C GLN A 44 4.15 -9.81 15.84
N SER A 45 4.41 -9.63 14.55
CA SER A 45 4.79 -10.72 13.64
C SER A 45 5.96 -10.31 12.76
N ASP A 46 7.07 -11.06 12.84
CA ASP A 46 8.22 -10.85 11.96
C ASP A 46 7.94 -11.29 10.49
N LYS A 47 6.86 -12.07 10.27
CA LYS A 47 6.41 -12.56 8.95
C LYS A 47 4.94 -13.01 8.98
N GLY A 48 4.27 -12.93 7.83
CA GLY A 48 2.91 -13.46 7.65
C GLY A 48 2.12 -12.72 6.57
N TYR A 49 0.85 -13.09 6.41
CA TYR A 49 -0.08 -12.44 5.48
C TYR A 49 -1.16 -11.68 6.26
N PHE A 50 -1.40 -10.42 5.88
CA PHE A 50 -2.53 -9.63 6.37
C PHE A 50 -3.59 -9.54 5.27
N THR A 51 -4.79 -10.05 5.53
CA THR A 51 -5.88 -10.06 4.53
C THR A 51 -6.90 -8.96 4.85
N LEU A 52 -7.09 -8.03 3.92
CA LEU A 52 -8.13 -7.01 4.00
C LEU A 52 -9.39 -7.46 3.23
N ILE A 53 -10.45 -7.79 3.95
CA ILE A 53 -11.73 -8.26 3.41
C ILE A 53 -12.78 -7.14 3.50
N GLY A 54 -13.64 -7.05 2.50
CA GLY A 54 -14.79 -6.15 2.50
C GLY A 54 -15.48 -6.10 1.14
N GLU A 55 -16.66 -5.49 1.08
CA GLU A 55 -17.49 -5.40 -0.11
C GLU A 55 -16.78 -4.74 -1.32
N PRO A 56 -17.21 -5.01 -2.56
CA PRO A 56 -16.83 -4.21 -3.72
C PRO A 56 -17.03 -2.70 -3.45
N GLY A 57 -16.10 -1.86 -3.89
CA GLY A 57 -16.17 -0.40 -3.65
C GLY A 57 -15.82 0.06 -2.22
N SER A 58 -15.59 -0.83 -1.25
CA SER A 58 -15.27 -0.47 0.15
C SER A 58 -13.91 0.22 0.38
N GLY A 59 -13.14 0.48 -0.68
CA GLY A 59 -11.88 1.23 -0.62
C GLY A 59 -10.62 0.39 -0.40
N LYS A 60 -10.66 -0.94 -0.58
CA LYS A 60 -9.50 -1.85 -0.35
C LYS A 60 -8.24 -1.42 -1.10
N SER A 61 -8.34 -1.17 -2.41
CA SER A 61 -7.19 -0.72 -3.22
C SER A 61 -6.70 0.68 -2.83
N ALA A 62 -7.61 1.55 -2.38
CA ALA A 62 -7.30 2.90 -1.93
C ALA A 62 -6.55 2.88 -0.58
N ILE A 63 -6.94 1.99 0.35
CA ILE A 63 -6.21 1.74 1.61
C ILE A 63 -4.78 1.30 1.30
N ALA A 64 -4.61 0.35 0.38
CA ALA A 64 -3.28 -0.14 0.02
C ALA A 64 -2.42 0.95 -0.65
N ALA A 65 -2.99 1.80 -1.51
CA ALA A 65 -2.29 2.93 -2.11
C ALA A 65 -1.93 4.02 -1.08
N GLN A 66 -2.84 4.31 -0.14
CA GLN A 66 -2.57 5.24 0.95
C GLN A 66 -1.48 4.70 1.89
N TYR A 67 -1.50 3.41 2.18
CA TYR A 67 -0.45 2.77 2.98
C TYR A 67 0.92 2.90 2.31
N PHE A 68 0.97 2.68 0.99
CA PHE A 68 2.18 2.90 0.18
C PHE A 68 2.71 4.34 0.31
N ASN A 69 1.85 5.36 0.18
CA ASN A 69 2.27 6.75 0.33
C ASN A 69 2.77 7.10 1.74
N ASN A 70 2.19 6.49 2.77
CA ASN A 70 2.50 6.82 4.17
C ASN A 70 3.77 6.12 4.69
N LYS A 71 4.24 5.06 4.03
CA LYS A 71 5.33 4.21 4.53
C LYS A 71 6.41 4.02 3.46
N ASN A 72 7.64 4.44 3.75
CA ASN A 72 8.80 4.29 2.87
C ASN A 72 9.31 2.84 2.72
N ASN A 73 8.57 1.85 3.21
CA ASN A 73 9.01 0.48 3.39
C ASN A 73 8.24 -0.52 2.51
N VAL A 74 7.34 -0.04 1.64
CA VAL A 74 6.55 -0.92 0.78
C VAL A 74 7.38 -1.28 -0.46
N VAL A 75 7.77 -2.55 -0.55
CA VAL A 75 8.65 -3.05 -1.62
C VAL A 75 7.86 -3.44 -2.88
N TYR A 76 6.59 -3.84 -2.72
CA TYR A 76 5.77 -4.37 -3.81
C TYR A 76 4.29 -4.04 -3.64
N TYR A 77 3.64 -3.56 -4.70
CA TYR A 77 2.21 -3.29 -4.77
C TYR A 77 1.70 -3.86 -6.09
N ASN A 78 0.86 -4.90 -6.00
CA ASN A 78 0.22 -5.50 -7.17
C ASN A 78 -1.22 -5.01 -7.25
N PHE A 79 -1.62 -4.58 -8.44
CA PHE A 79 -2.99 -4.26 -8.78
C PHE A 79 -3.22 -4.71 -10.21
N HIS A 80 -4.45 -5.07 -10.55
CA HIS A 80 -4.82 -5.29 -11.94
C HIS A 80 -4.92 -3.91 -12.62
N PRO A 81 -4.00 -3.56 -13.54
CA PRO A 81 -4.11 -2.30 -14.24
C PRO A 81 -5.33 -2.30 -15.16
N PRO A 82 -5.99 -1.15 -15.37
CA PRO A 82 -6.88 -1.02 -16.51
C PRO A 82 -6.07 -1.31 -17.78
N ASN A 83 -6.70 -1.97 -18.76
CA ASN A 83 -6.04 -2.22 -20.05
C ASN A 83 -5.42 -0.91 -20.56
N PRO A 84 -4.15 -0.92 -20.99
CA PRO A 84 -3.55 0.27 -21.56
C PRO A 84 -4.40 0.73 -22.74
N PRO A 85 -4.61 2.06 -22.92
CA PRO A 85 -5.15 2.54 -24.17
C PRO A 85 -4.14 2.16 -25.25
N TYR A 86 -4.62 1.55 -26.33
CA TYR A 86 -3.82 1.15 -27.48
C TYR A 86 -2.81 2.22 -27.92
#